data_AF-A0A965JV97-F1
#
_entry.id   AF-A0A965JV97-F1
#
_cell.length_a   1.000
_cell.length_b   1.000
_cell.length_c   1.000
_cell.angle_alpha   90.00
_cell.angle_beta   90.00
_cell.angle_gamma   90.00
#
_symmetry.space_group_name_H-M   'P 1'
#
loop_
_entity.id
_entity.type
_entity.pdbx_description
1 polymer ?
#
loop_
_entity_poly.entity_id
_entity_poly.type
_entity_poly.pdbx_seq_one_letter_code
_entity_poly.pdbx_strand_id
1 'polypeptide(L)'
;MSDDRRPFLYDQHVALGAKIVPFGGWAMPLQYGGGTVSEHLATRQEATVFDVSHLGTVRCDGDDIFDHLQNTLTNDLRKVSAGQAQYTHLLNEQAGVVDDIIVWWV
;
A
#
# COMPACT_ATOMS: atom_id res chain seq x y z
N MET A 1 -6.16 -23.00 -12.10
CA MET A 1 -6.78 -22.14 -11.07
C MET A 1 -5.62 -21.46 -10.38
N SER A 2 -5.49 -20.14 -10.45
CA SER A 2 -4.26 -19.47 -10.00
C SER A 2 -4.11 -19.59 -8.48
N ASP A 3 -2.86 -19.78 -8.06
CA ASP A 3 -2.42 -19.97 -6.68
C ASP A 3 -2.28 -18.63 -5.94
N ASP A 4 -3.15 -17.66 -6.28
CA ASP A 4 -3.05 -16.29 -5.80
C ASP A 4 -3.45 -16.21 -4.33
N ARG A 5 -2.70 -15.41 -3.55
CA ARG A 5 -3.03 -15.11 -2.16
C ARG A 5 -4.37 -14.38 -2.10
N ARG A 6 -5.15 -14.64 -1.04
CA ARG A 6 -6.45 -13.98 -0.83
C ARG A 6 -6.32 -12.93 0.27
N PRO A 7 -6.79 -11.69 0.05
CA PRO A 7 -6.84 -10.71 1.13
C PRO A 7 -7.79 -11.17 2.24
N PHE A 8 -7.63 -10.60 3.43
CA PHE A 8 -8.49 -10.93 4.58
C PHE A 8 -9.99 -10.73 4.29
N LEU A 9 -10.32 -9.74 3.44
CA LEU A 9 -11.70 -9.41 3.06
C LEU A 9 -12.19 -10.11 1.78
N TYR A 10 -11.52 -11.18 1.33
CA TYR A 10 -11.84 -11.84 0.06
C TYR A 10 -13.31 -12.27 -0.06
N ASP A 11 -13.86 -12.92 0.96
CA ASP A 11 -15.24 -13.43 0.91
C ASP A 11 -16.25 -12.27 0.88
N GLN A 12 -15.96 -11.15 1.54
CA GLN A 12 -16.76 -9.93 1.49
C GLN A 12 -16.76 -9.33 0.07
N HIS A 13 -15.60 -9.30 -0.60
CA HIS A 13 -15.51 -8.82 -1.98
C HIS A 13 -16.37 -9.67 -2.91
N VAL A 14 -16.31 -11.00 -2.78
CA VAL A 14 -17.14 -11.93 -3.58
C VAL A 14 -18.63 -11.71 -3.30
N ALA A 15 -19.02 -11.58 -2.02
CA ALA A 15 -20.42 -11.35 -1.63
C ALA A 15 -20.97 -10.01 -2.15
N LEU A 16 -20.13 -8.98 -2.27
CA LEU A 16 -20.48 -7.67 -2.85
C LEU A 16 -20.46 -7.66 -4.39
N GLY A 17 -20.19 -8.81 -5.03
CA GLY A 17 -20.18 -8.93 -6.49
C GLY A 17 -18.95 -8.32 -7.16
N ALA A 18 -17.81 -8.28 -6.45
CA ALA A 18 -16.56 -7.81 -7.04
C ALA A 18 -16.11 -8.71 -8.20
N LYS A 19 -15.60 -8.08 -9.26
CA LYS A 19 -14.82 -8.76 -10.29
C LYS A 19 -13.40 -9.01 -9.75
N ILE A 20 -13.14 -10.21 -9.28
CA ILE A 20 -11.82 -10.61 -8.77
C ILE A 20 -10.85 -10.89 -9.92
N VAL A 21 -9.62 -10.36 -9.83
CA VAL A 21 -8.56 -10.54 -10.82
C VAL A 21 -7.20 -10.81 -10.14
N PRO A 22 -6.26 -11.48 -10.83
CA PRO A 22 -4.88 -11.60 -10.36
C PRO A 22 -4.16 -10.24 -10.41
N PHE A 23 -3.54 -9.86 -9.30
CA PHE A 23 -2.75 -8.63 -9.16
C PHE A 23 -1.59 -8.86 -8.18
N GLY A 24 -0.34 -8.81 -8.63
CA GLY A 24 0.84 -8.92 -7.75
C GLY A 24 0.91 -10.22 -6.92
N GLY A 25 0.37 -11.33 -7.44
CA GLY A 25 0.24 -12.60 -6.71
C GLY A 25 -0.88 -12.62 -5.66
N TRP A 26 -1.84 -11.70 -5.76
CA TRP A 26 -3.07 -11.65 -4.97
C TRP A 26 -4.31 -11.68 -5.85
N ALA A 27 -5.40 -12.25 -5.32
CA ALA A 27 -6.72 -12.20 -5.92
C ALA A 27 -7.49 -10.98 -5.38
N MET A 28 -7.46 -9.87 -6.13
CA MET A 28 -7.94 -8.56 -5.68
C MET A 28 -9.21 -8.12 -6.44
N PRO A 29 -10.11 -7.32 -5.81
CA PRO A 29 -11.26 -6.73 -6.49
C PRO A 29 -10.82 -5.66 -7.50
N LEU A 30 -11.17 -5.84 -8.78
CA LEU A 30 -10.92 -4.84 -9.83
C LEU A 30 -11.98 -3.72 -9.82
N GLN A 31 -13.25 -4.12 -9.65
CA GLN A 31 -14.42 -3.25 -9.61
C GLN A 31 -15.64 -4.04 -9.11
N TYR A 32 -16.71 -3.33 -8.77
CA TYR A 32 -18.02 -3.79 -8.35
C TYR A 32 -19.09 -3.37 -9.38
N GLY A 33 -20.37 -3.49 -9.02
CA GLY A 33 -21.51 -3.35 -9.96
C GLY A 33 -21.61 -2.03 -10.72
N GLY A 34 -21.13 -0.91 -10.17
CA GLY A 34 -21.10 0.39 -10.86
C GLY A 34 -19.97 0.54 -11.88
N GLY A 35 -18.99 -0.35 -11.86
CA GLY A 35 -17.77 -0.29 -12.67
C GLY A 35 -16.80 0.82 -12.25
N THR A 36 -15.59 0.77 -12.80
CA THR A 36 -14.48 1.65 -12.41
C THR A 36 -14.81 3.15 -12.52
N VAL A 37 -15.58 3.58 -13.53
CA VAL A 37 -15.93 5.01 -13.70
C VAL A 37 -16.82 5.49 -12.56
N SER A 38 -17.81 4.69 -12.16
CA SER A 38 -18.71 5.06 -11.07
C SER A 38 -17.97 5.10 -9.72
N GLU A 39 -17.09 4.14 -9.45
CA GLU A 39 -16.27 4.11 -8.23
C GLU A 39 -15.30 5.29 -8.15
N HIS A 40 -14.70 5.66 -9.29
CA HIS A 40 -13.85 6.84 -9.37
C HIS A 40 -14.62 8.12 -9.01
N LEU A 41 -15.82 8.29 -9.57
CA LEU A 41 -16.66 9.45 -9.26
C LEU A 41 -17.10 9.46 -7.80
N ALA A 42 -17.51 8.30 -7.25
CA ALA A 42 -17.85 8.17 -5.83
C ALA A 42 -16.67 8.56 -4.92
N THR A 43 -15.43 8.16 -5.27
CA THR A 43 -14.23 8.55 -4.51
C THR A 43 -13.99 10.05 -4.49
N ARG A 44 -14.41 10.77 -5.55
CA ARG A 44 -14.23 12.22 -5.68
C ARG A 44 -15.37 13.03 -5.08
N GLN A 45 -16.57 12.46 -5.03
CA GLN A 45 -17.80 13.18 -4.70
C GLN A 45 -18.37 12.76 -3.33
N GLU A 46 -18.01 11.58 -2.84
CA GLU A 46 -18.52 10.97 -1.62
C GLU A 46 -17.36 10.29 -0.85
N ALA A 47 -17.56 9.04 -0.41
CA ALA A 47 -16.57 8.24 0.28
C ALA A 47 -16.50 6.84 -0.35
N THR A 48 -15.28 6.30 -0.45
CA THR A 48 -15.01 4.96 -0.97
C THR A 48 -14.06 4.25 -0.01
N VAL A 49 -14.26 2.94 0.17
CA VAL A 49 -13.37 2.08 0.94
C VAL A 49 -12.54 1.24 -0.01
N PHE A 50 -11.23 1.21 0.21
CA PHE A 50 -10.29 0.39 -0.56
C PHE A 50 -9.68 -0.68 0.35
N ASP A 51 -9.65 -1.93 -0.12
CA ASP A 51 -8.86 -2.97 0.51
C ASP A 51 -7.42 -2.93 -0.05
N VAL A 52 -6.51 -2.38 0.75
CA VAL A 52 -5.07 -2.31 0.45
C VAL A 52 -4.25 -3.31 1.26
N SER A 53 -4.88 -4.37 1.79
CA SER A 53 -4.23 -5.36 2.66
C SER A 53 -3.13 -6.18 1.98
N HIS A 54 -3.01 -6.08 0.66
CA HIS A 54 -1.94 -6.69 -0.12
C HIS A 54 -0.61 -5.93 -0.02
N LEU A 55 -0.62 -4.68 0.46
CA LEU A 55 0.58 -3.88 0.71
C LEU A 55 1.35 -4.42 1.92
N GLY A 56 2.67 -4.50 1.78
CA GLY A 56 3.54 -4.87 2.88
C GLY A 56 3.55 -3.81 3.98
N THR A 57 3.58 -4.24 5.24
CA THR A 57 3.81 -3.36 6.39
C THR A 57 4.90 -3.97 7.26
N VAL A 58 5.90 -3.16 7.61
CA VAL A 58 7.01 -3.58 8.48
C VAL A 58 7.10 -2.58 9.62
N ARG A 59 7.13 -3.09 10.85
CA ARG A 59 7.42 -2.30 12.04
C ARG A 59 8.91 -2.42 12.34
N CYS A 60 9.55 -1.28 12.55
CA CYS A 60 10.98 -1.19 12.80
C CYS A 60 11.19 -0.57 14.19
N ASP A 61 11.81 -1.31 15.11
CA ASP A 61 12.11 -0.87 16.48
C ASP A 61 13.59 -1.15 16.81
N GLY A 62 14.23 -0.31 17.63
CA GLY A 62 15.62 -0.45 18.06
C GLY A 62 16.37 0.89 18.13
N ASP A 63 17.47 0.94 18.89
CA ASP A 63 18.16 2.20 19.19
C ASP A 63 18.75 2.91 17.95
N ASP A 64 19.21 2.15 16.95
CA ASP A 64 19.87 2.68 15.74
C ASP A 64 18.96 2.71 14.50
N ILE A 65 17.67 2.39 14.65
CA ILE A 65 16.79 2.17 13.50
C ILE A 65 16.54 3.45 12.69
N PHE A 66 16.47 4.58 13.37
CA PHE A 66 16.30 5.88 12.73
C PHE A 66 17.46 6.19 11.81
N ASP A 67 18.69 6.06 12.30
CA ASP A 67 19.90 6.33 11.53
C ASP A 67 20.06 5.35 10.36
N HIS A 68 19.67 4.09 10.54
CA HIS A 68 19.64 3.12 9.46
C HIS A 68 18.67 3.55 8.34
N LEU A 69 17.41 3.83 8.68
CA LEU A 69 16.41 4.28 7.70
C LEU A 69 16.81 5.60 7.04
N GLN A 70 17.39 6.53 7.79
CA GLN A 70 17.86 7.82 7.29
C GLN A 70 19.01 7.67 6.27
N ASN A 71 19.87 6.65 6.42
CA ASN A 71 20.95 6.36 5.49
C ASN A 71 20.54 5.49 4.31
N THR A 72 19.41 4.78 4.42
CA THR A 72 18.91 3.86 3.39
C THR A 72 17.94 4.53 2.41
N LEU A 73 17.12 5.46 2.89
CA LEU A 73 16.03 6.06 2.13
C LEU A 73 16.40 7.43 1.57
N THR A 74 15.75 7.84 0.47
CA THR A 74 16.14 9.06 -0.25
C THR A 74 15.76 10.37 0.45
N ASN A 75 14.69 10.38 1.24
CA ASN A 75 14.21 11.60 1.88
C ASN A 75 14.72 11.78 3.31
N ASP A 76 14.77 13.04 3.74
CA ASP A 76 15.21 13.43 5.07
C ASP A 76 14.08 13.20 6.09
N LEU A 77 14.20 12.11 6.85
CA LEU A 77 13.26 11.69 7.89
C LEU A 77 13.30 12.62 9.11
N ARG A 78 14.34 13.44 9.29
CA ARG A 78 14.37 14.47 10.36
C ARG A 78 13.31 15.55 10.16
N LYS A 79 12.66 15.59 9.00
CA LYS A 79 11.56 16.52 8.68
C LYS A 79 10.18 16.03 9.14
N VAL A 80 10.08 14.80 9.64
CA VAL A 80 8.84 14.28 10.24
C VAL A 80 9.04 13.96 11.71
N SER A 81 7.97 14.07 12.49
CA SER A 81 7.92 13.77 13.91
C SER A 81 6.85 12.72 14.22
N ALA A 82 6.76 12.28 15.48
CA ALA A 82 5.77 11.29 15.92
C ALA A 82 4.34 11.69 15.50
N GLY A 83 3.60 10.72 14.94
CA GLY A 83 2.27 10.90 14.37
C GLY A 83 2.26 11.41 12.92
N GLN A 84 3.42 11.67 12.32
CA GLN A 84 3.54 12.11 10.92
C GLN A 84 4.09 11.01 10.02
N ALA A 85 3.89 11.19 8.72
CA ALA A 85 4.38 10.27 7.70
C ALA A 85 5.10 10.99 6.56
N GLN A 86 6.05 10.31 5.92
CA GLN A 86 6.77 10.81 4.76
C GLN A 86 6.85 9.73 3.67
N TYR A 87 6.53 10.12 2.44
CA TYR A 87 6.82 9.33 1.25
C TYR A 87 8.31 9.42 0.91
N THR A 88 8.94 8.32 0.52
CA THR A 88 10.36 8.23 0.18
C THR A 88 10.60 7.03 -0.74
N HIS A 89 11.83 6.88 -1.26
CA HIS A 89 12.20 5.73 -2.08
C HIS A 89 13.33 4.93 -1.44
N LEU A 90 13.37 3.65 -1.77
CA LEU A 90 14.54 2.78 -1.63
C LEU A 90 15.22 2.67 -2.99
N LEU A 91 16.53 2.91 -3.02
CA LEU A 91 17.33 2.79 -4.25
C LEU A 91 18.26 1.59 -4.19
N ASN A 92 18.62 1.08 -5.36
CA ASN A 92 19.75 0.17 -5.51
C ASN A 92 21.07 0.95 -5.64
N GLU A 93 22.20 0.22 -5.71
CA GLU A 93 23.54 0.79 -5.80
C GLU A 93 23.78 1.66 -7.05
N GLN A 94 22.95 1.52 -8.08
CA GLN A 94 23.01 2.29 -9.33
C GLN A 94 22.01 3.46 -9.35
N ALA A 95 21.45 3.83 -8.20
CA ALA A 95 20.42 4.87 -8.03
C ALA A 95 19.10 4.58 -8.79
N GLY A 96 18.84 3.32 -9.14
CA GLY A 96 17.54 2.88 -9.64
C GLY A 96 16.56 2.71 -8.48
N VAL A 97 15.31 3.12 -8.67
CA VAL A 97 14.23 2.94 -7.68
C VAL A 97 13.90 1.45 -7.58
N VAL A 98 14.07 0.89 -6.38
CA VAL A 98 13.66 -0.48 -6.05
C VAL A 98 12.20 -0.49 -5.62
N ASP A 99 11.83 0.45 -4.76
CA ASP A 99 10.46 0.58 -4.25
C ASP A 99 10.21 2.00 -3.73
N ASP A 100 8.93 2.34 -3.60
CA ASP A 100 8.47 3.54 -2.92
C ASP A 100 7.75 3.21 -1.60
N ILE A 101 8.02 4.00 -0.58
CA ILE A 101 7.68 3.66 0.81
C ILE A 101 7.09 4.89 1.50
N ILE A 102 6.06 4.68 2.31
CA ILE A 102 5.60 5.68 3.29
C ILE A 102 6.10 5.27 4.66
N VAL A 103 6.98 6.08 5.25
CA VAL A 103 7.46 5.90 6.62
C VAL A 103 6.52 6.64 7.56
N TRP A 104 5.94 5.93 8.52
CA TRP A 104 5.15 6.50 9.61
C TRP A 104 5.98 6.50 10.90
N TRP A 105 6.11 7.66 11.53
CA TRP A 105 6.66 7.70 12.88
C TRP A 105 5.52 7.44 13.86
N VAL A 106 5.48 6.23 14.41
CA VAL A 106 4.47 5.78 15.37
C VAL A 106 4.95 5.87 16.81
#